data_AF-X1TVF2-F1
#
_entry.id   AF-X1TVF2-F1
#
_cell.length_a   1.000
_cell.length_b   1.000
_cell.length_c   1.000
_cell.angle_alpha   90.00
_cell.angle_beta   90.00
_cell.angle_gamma   90.00
#
_symmetry.space_group_name_H-M   'P 1'
#
loop_
_entity.id
_entity.type
_entity.pdbx_description
1 polymer ?
#
loop_
_entity_poly.entity_id
_entity_poly.type
_entity_poly.pdbx_seq_one_letter_code
_entity_poly.pdbx_strand_id
1 'polypeptide(L)'
;INLLFISTNKRLKKIHRSIMIRITDLNWGVLEAVYLIIVFIVGFTITMVIIPYLIKIMKRRGHIGIDIHKNLKTEVAESGGISIVIGISVASTILIIFFPSFFNEILIFVLTVVLSGLIGFIDDIIKLRSRYKLILTIFTGSLIFLANYFGFIIIESPTIPFLGQLRLTVIYPILAPIIVAVFANTVNMLEGYNGEGSGTSIIALCSLFVCSIIWNSAEGVLFTVIALAVLIPFYLYNKFPAKIFPGDVGTLSIGALFAGIALFGSLEAAPKGIGAVPLLLFLRLD
;
A
#
# COMPACT_ATOMS: atom_id res chain seq x y z
N ILE A 1 14.90 -29.14 35.88
CA ILE A 1 15.79 -28.83 34.73
C ILE A 1 15.00 -28.57 33.43
N ASN A 2 13.89 -29.27 33.15
CA ASN A 2 13.09 -29.06 31.92
C ASN A 2 12.19 -27.80 31.85
N LEU A 3 11.86 -27.12 32.97
CA LEU A 3 11.03 -25.89 32.94
C LEU A 3 11.83 -24.63 32.58
N LEU A 4 13.12 -24.59 32.89
CA LEU A 4 14.02 -23.46 32.54
C LEU A 4 14.41 -23.47 31.05
N PHE A 5 14.47 -24.66 30.42
CA PHE A 5 14.77 -24.82 28.99
C PHE A 5 13.59 -24.41 28.08
N ILE A 6 12.34 -24.65 28.50
CA ILE A 6 11.16 -24.23 27.73
C ILE A 6 10.94 -22.71 27.82
N SER A 7 11.22 -22.11 28.99
CA SER A 7 11.16 -20.66 29.21
C SER A 7 12.21 -19.90 28.38
N THR A 8 13.44 -20.41 28.32
CA THR A 8 14.51 -19.82 27.51
C THR A 8 14.23 -19.90 26.02
N ASN A 9 13.60 -20.97 25.52
CA ASN A 9 13.28 -21.10 24.09
C ASN A 9 12.15 -20.14 23.65
N LYS A 10 11.16 -19.87 24.52
CA LYS A 10 10.16 -18.81 24.29
C LYS A 10 10.76 -17.40 24.39
N ARG A 11 11.72 -17.17 25.30
CA ARG A 11 12.47 -15.90 25.37
C ARG A 11 13.38 -15.70 24.14
N LEU A 12 14.03 -16.74 23.66
CA LEU A 12 14.91 -16.69 22.47
C LEU A 12 14.11 -16.47 21.18
N LYS A 13 12.95 -17.12 21.00
CA LYS A 13 12.03 -16.78 19.89
C LYS A 13 11.48 -15.35 19.96
N LYS A 14 11.33 -14.79 21.17
CA LYS A 14 10.88 -13.40 21.37
C LYS A 14 12.01 -12.38 21.14
N ILE A 15 13.27 -12.79 21.28
CA ILE A 15 14.47 -11.93 21.12
C ILE A 15 14.97 -11.91 19.67
N HIS A 16 14.60 -12.87 18.82
CA HIS A 16 15.13 -12.98 17.45
C HIS A 16 14.26 -12.35 16.35
N ARG A 17 13.24 -11.57 16.70
CA ARG A 17 12.34 -10.91 15.74
C ARG A 17 12.61 -9.41 15.60
N SER A 18 13.62 -8.88 16.28
CA SER A 18 13.95 -7.45 16.36
C SER A 18 14.66 -6.87 15.13
N ILE A 19 14.57 -7.52 13.97
CA ILE A 19 15.35 -7.18 12.78
C ILE A 19 14.44 -7.25 11.56
N MET A 20 14.33 -6.12 10.83
CA MET A 20 13.80 -6.02 9.47
C MET A 20 14.38 -7.14 8.63
N ILE A 21 13.53 -7.88 7.94
CA ILE A 21 13.99 -9.06 7.23
C ILE A 21 14.71 -8.59 5.96
N ARG A 22 16.02 -8.82 5.93
CA ARG A 22 16.83 -8.41 4.79
C ARG A 22 16.75 -9.42 3.66
N ILE A 23 16.76 -8.95 2.41
CA ILE A 23 16.85 -9.83 1.24
C ILE A 23 18.08 -10.74 1.32
N THR A 24 19.21 -10.22 1.80
CA THR A 24 20.45 -10.98 2.02
C THR A 24 20.30 -12.13 3.00
N ASP A 25 19.36 -12.03 3.96
CA ASP A 25 19.17 -13.04 4.99
C ASP A 25 18.26 -14.18 4.50
N LEU A 26 17.58 -13.97 3.37
CA LEU A 26 16.56 -14.88 2.83
C LEU A 26 17.07 -15.83 1.75
N ASN A 27 18.36 -15.78 1.38
CA ASN A 27 18.95 -16.57 0.28
C ASN A 27 18.14 -16.48 -1.03
N TRP A 28 17.50 -15.34 -1.31
CA TRP A 28 16.68 -15.17 -2.51
C TRP A 28 17.50 -15.38 -3.78
N GLY A 29 16.99 -16.24 -4.65
CA GLY A 29 17.55 -16.55 -5.95
C GLY A 29 16.52 -16.44 -7.06
N VAL A 30 16.72 -17.24 -8.11
CA VAL A 30 15.85 -17.24 -9.29
C VAL A 30 14.42 -17.67 -8.96
N LEU A 31 14.24 -18.58 -7.99
CA LEU A 31 12.93 -19.11 -7.64
C LEU A 31 12.01 -18.06 -7.02
N GLU A 32 12.53 -17.25 -6.09
CA GLU A 32 11.78 -16.17 -5.44
C GLU A 32 11.45 -15.07 -6.44
N ALA A 33 12.36 -14.78 -7.39
CA ALA A 33 12.05 -13.87 -8.49
C ALA A 33 10.90 -14.41 -9.36
N VAL A 34 10.86 -15.71 -9.65
CA VAL A 34 9.74 -16.35 -10.36
C VAL A 34 8.44 -16.23 -9.57
N TYR A 35 8.47 -16.45 -8.25
CA TYR A 35 7.28 -16.26 -7.39
C TYR A 35 6.75 -14.83 -7.42
N LEU A 36 7.63 -13.82 -7.36
CA LEU A 36 7.24 -12.42 -7.48
C LEU A 36 6.61 -12.10 -8.84
N ILE A 37 7.15 -12.67 -9.94
CA ILE A 37 6.58 -12.52 -11.28
C ILE A 37 5.18 -13.15 -11.34
N ILE A 38 4.98 -14.34 -10.76
CA ILE A 38 3.66 -14.99 -10.70
C ILE A 38 2.67 -14.12 -9.92
N VAL A 39 3.07 -13.62 -8.75
CA VAL A 39 2.24 -12.72 -7.92
C VAL A 39 1.85 -11.47 -8.72
N PHE A 40 2.81 -10.86 -9.42
CA PHE A 40 2.57 -9.70 -10.27
C PHE A 40 1.57 -10.01 -11.38
N ILE A 41 1.77 -11.11 -12.12
CA ILE A 41 0.89 -11.51 -13.23
C ILE A 41 -0.53 -11.80 -12.72
N VAL A 42 -0.67 -12.45 -11.57
CA VAL A 42 -1.99 -12.75 -10.99
C VAL A 42 -2.70 -11.46 -10.59
N GLY A 43 -2.04 -10.57 -9.83
CA GLY A 43 -2.63 -9.28 -9.45
C GLY A 43 -3.02 -8.44 -10.67
N PHE A 44 -2.12 -8.37 -11.66
CA PHE A 44 -2.34 -7.69 -12.93
C PHE A 44 -3.58 -8.22 -13.64
N THR A 45 -3.64 -9.54 -13.83
CA THR A 45 -4.71 -10.19 -14.59
C THR A 45 -6.05 -10.01 -13.89
N ILE A 46 -6.10 -10.20 -12.58
CA ILE A 46 -7.33 -10.05 -11.80
C ILE A 46 -7.87 -8.61 -11.89
N THR A 47 -7.02 -7.60 -11.65
CA THR A 47 -7.45 -6.20 -11.77
C THR A 47 -7.88 -5.86 -13.20
N MET A 48 -7.10 -6.26 -14.21
CA MET A 48 -7.41 -6.03 -15.62
C MET A 48 -8.75 -6.65 -16.04
N VAL A 49 -9.04 -7.87 -15.59
CA VAL A 49 -10.28 -8.58 -15.90
C VAL A 49 -11.48 -7.95 -15.22
N ILE A 50 -11.35 -7.49 -13.96
CA ILE A 50 -12.47 -6.92 -13.19
C ILE A 50 -12.94 -5.57 -13.77
N ILE A 51 -12.02 -4.72 -14.24
CA ILE A 51 -12.34 -3.34 -14.64
C ILE A 51 -13.49 -3.26 -15.68
N PRO A 52 -13.49 -4.01 -16.80
CA PRO A 52 -14.59 -3.98 -17.76
C PRO A 52 -15.96 -4.33 -17.18
N TYR A 53 -16.03 -5.27 -16.24
CA TYR A 53 -17.29 -5.62 -15.56
C TYR A 53 -17.70 -4.50 -14.62
N LEU A 54 -16.75 -3.95 -13.87
CA LEU A 54 -16.99 -2.85 -12.95
C LEU A 54 -17.53 -1.61 -13.68
N ILE A 55 -16.95 -1.24 -14.82
CA ILE A 55 -17.44 -0.13 -15.66
C ILE A 55 -18.92 -0.34 -16.02
N LYS A 56 -19.30 -1.54 -16.45
CA LYS A 56 -20.69 -1.86 -16.81
C LYS A 56 -21.62 -1.74 -15.60
N ILE A 57 -21.21 -2.23 -14.44
CA ILE A 57 -22.02 -2.22 -13.21
C ILE A 57 -22.19 -0.78 -12.70
N MET A 58 -21.11 0.00 -12.64
CA MET A 58 -21.14 1.37 -12.13
C MET A 58 -21.99 2.28 -13.03
N LYS A 59 -21.85 2.18 -14.36
CA LYS A 59 -22.72 2.91 -15.31
C LYS A 59 -24.19 2.53 -15.17
N ARG A 60 -24.51 1.23 -15.01
CA ARG A 60 -25.89 0.77 -14.81
C ARG A 60 -26.51 1.28 -13.50
N ARG A 61 -25.70 1.46 -12.46
CA ARG A 61 -26.13 1.97 -11.16
C ARG A 61 -26.15 3.51 -11.09
N GLY A 62 -25.74 4.20 -12.15
CA GLY A 62 -25.62 5.66 -12.15
C GLY A 62 -24.46 6.19 -11.31
N HIS A 63 -23.51 5.34 -10.90
CA HIS A 63 -22.27 5.77 -10.25
C HIS A 63 -21.28 6.21 -11.34
N ILE A 64 -21.47 7.45 -11.79
CA ILE A 64 -20.72 8.06 -12.88
C ILE A 64 -20.18 9.43 -12.46
N GLY A 65 -18.98 9.73 -12.96
CA GLY A 65 -18.35 11.04 -12.88
C GLY A 65 -18.36 11.73 -14.23
N ILE A 66 -18.47 13.05 -14.23
CA ILE A 66 -18.37 13.86 -15.46
C ILE A 66 -16.91 14.27 -15.62
N ASP A 67 -16.32 13.95 -16.77
CA ASP A 67 -14.98 14.46 -17.14
C ASP A 67 -15.08 15.96 -17.47
N ILE A 68 -14.81 16.80 -16.47
CA ILE A 68 -14.92 18.27 -16.55
C ILE A 68 -13.86 18.91 -17.45
N HIS A 69 -12.79 18.18 -17.76
CA HIS A 69 -11.69 18.64 -18.62
C HIS A 69 -11.94 18.33 -20.11
N LYS A 70 -13.10 17.75 -20.45
CA LYS A 70 -13.55 17.55 -21.84
C LYS A 70 -14.70 18.48 -22.21
N ASN A 71 -14.63 19.05 -23.42
CA ASN A 71 -15.70 19.86 -24.01
C ASN A 71 -17.05 19.13 -24.10
N LEU A 72 -17.02 17.79 -24.22
CA LEU A 72 -18.19 16.93 -24.39
C LEU A 72 -18.80 16.42 -23.07
N LYS A 73 -18.30 16.85 -21.89
CA LYS A 73 -18.77 16.40 -20.55
C LYS A 73 -19.05 14.89 -20.49
N THR A 74 -18.07 14.09 -20.91
CA THR A 74 -18.25 12.64 -21.08
C THR A 74 -18.45 11.94 -19.73
N GLU A 75 -19.45 11.06 -19.65
CA GLU A 75 -19.70 10.23 -18.46
C GLU A 75 -18.73 9.04 -18.37
N VAL A 76 -18.02 8.99 -17.24
CA VAL A 76 -17.01 7.99 -16.91
C VAL A 76 -17.49 7.21 -15.67
N ALA A 77 -17.21 5.91 -15.59
CA ALA A 77 -17.57 5.13 -14.40
C ALA A 77 -16.74 5.59 -13.18
N GLU A 78 -17.36 5.70 -12.00
CA GLU A 78 -16.68 6.04 -10.73
C GLU A 78 -16.23 4.77 -9.97
N SER A 79 -15.59 4.94 -8.80
CA SER A 79 -15.27 3.88 -7.83
C SER A 79 -14.41 2.73 -8.38
N GLY A 80 -13.55 3.02 -9.36
CA GLY A 80 -12.66 2.06 -9.98
C GLY A 80 -11.66 1.41 -9.03
N GLY A 81 -11.38 2.04 -7.89
CA GLY A 81 -10.59 1.48 -6.80
C GLY A 81 -11.06 0.13 -6.29
N ILE A 82 -12.32 -0.25 -6.51
CA ILE A 82 -12.81 -1.60 -6.17
C ILE A 82 -11.96 -2.67 -6.89
N SER A 83 -11.55 -2.42 -8.13
CA SER A 83 -10.69 -3.34 -8.89
C SER A 83 -9.26 -3.44 -8.32
N ILE A 84 -8.75 -2.34 -7.74
CA ILE A 84 -7.46 -2.30 -7.03
C ILE A 84 -7.54 -3.13 -5.75
N VAL A 85 -8.59 -2.89 -4.94
CA VAL A 85 -8.80 -3.59 -3.65
C VAL A 85 -8.99 -5.09 -3.84
N ILE A 86 -9.75 -5.51 -4.85
CA ILE A 86 -9.91 -6.95 -5.14
C ILE A 86 -8.60 -7.55 -5.65
N GLY A 87 -7.94 -6.89 -6.60
CA GLY A 87 -6.67 -7.36 -7.14
C GLY A 87 -5.59 -7.52 -6.07
N ILE A 88 -5.46 -6.56 -5.15
CA ILE A 88 -4.43 -6.59 -4.12
C ILE A 88 -4.73 -7.66 -3.08
N SER A 89 -6.02 -7.90 -2.78
CA SER A 89 -6.44 -8.98 -1.88
C SER A 89 -6.05 -10.36 -2.44
N VAL A 90 -6.28 -10.58 -3.75
CA VAL A 90 -5.90 -11.84 -4.41
C VAL A 90 -4.38 -11.96 -4.51
N ALA A 91 -3.68 -10.92 -4.97
CA ALA A 91 -2.23 -10.91 -5.08
C ALA A 91 -1.55 -11.16 -3.72
N SER A 92 -2.06 -10.55 -2.65
CA SER A 92 -1.54 -10.75 -1.28
C SER A 92 -1.78 -12.17 -0.77
N THR A 93 -2.89 -12.81 -1.17
CA THR A 93 -3.15 -14.21 -0.82
C THR A 93 -2.13 -15.14 -1.47
N ILE A 94 -1.81 -14.93 -2.76
CA ILE A 94 -0.75 -15.69 -3.45
C ILE A 94 0.62 -15.40 -2.84
N LEU A 95 0.89 -14.14 -2.50
CA LEU A 95 2.13 -13.72 -1.85
C LEU A 95 2.34 -14.43 -0.51
N ILE A 96 1.28 -14.56 0.31
CA ILE A 96 1.31 -15.31 1.57
C ILE A 96 1.68 -16.79 1.34
N ILE A 97 1.17 -17.40 0.27
CA ILE A 97 1.45 -18.81 -0.05
C ILE A 97 2.94 -19.00 -0.38
N PHE A 98 3.53 -18.10 -1.15
CA PHE A 98 4.95 -18.20 -1.53
C PHE A 98 5.92 -17.69 -0.46
N PHE A 99 5.50 -16.73 0.37
CA PHE A 99 6.33 -16.08 1.40
C PHE A 99 5.65 -16.15 2.78
N PRO A 100 5.40 -17.36 3.34
CA PRO A 100 4.65 -17.52 4.58
C PRO A 100 5.34 -16.94 5.81
N SER A 101 6.66 -16.70 5.75
CA SER A 101 7.41 -16.02 6.80
C SER A 101 6.94 -14.58 7.04
N PHE A 102 6.34 -13.95 6.03
CA PHE A 102 5.81 -12.58 6.04
C PHE A 102 4.29 -12.52 6.26
N PHE A 103 3.68 -13.63 6.71
CA PHE A 103 2.22 -13.74 6.84
C PHE A 103 1.60 -12.58 7.64
N ASN A 104 2.20 -12.23 8.79
CA ASN A 104 1.66 -11.22 9.69
C ASN A 104 1.71 -9.83 9.04
N GLU A 105 2.84 -9.50 8.42
CA GLU A 105 3.12 -8.23 7.77
C GLU A 105 2.20 -8.05 6.55
N ILE A 106 2.11 -9.07 5.67
CA ILE A 106 1.22 -9.06 4.50
C ILE A 106 -0.24 -8.93 4.95
N LEU A 107 -0.66 -9.67 5.99
CA LEU A 107 -2.03 -9.64 6.50
C LEU A 107 -2.41 -8.24 7.02
N ILE A 108 -1.57 -7.62 7.84
CA ILE A 108 -1.86 -6.28 8.37
C ILE A 108 -1.84 -5.24 7.25
N PHE A 109 -0.86 -5.32 6.34
CA PHE A 109 -0.78 -4.45 5.17
C PHE A 109 -2.07 -4.51 4.31
N VAL A 110 -2.49 -5.71 3.90
CA VAL A 110 -3.67 -5.86 3.04
C VAL A 110 -4.95 -5.46 3.77
N LEU A 111 -5.09 -5.74 5.06
CA LEU A 111 -6.25 -5.31 5.85
C LEU A 111 -6.34 -3.79 5.95
N THR A 112 -5.23 -3.09 6.17
CA THR A 112 -5.21 -1.62 6.19
C THR A 112 -5.61 -1.03 4.84
N VAL A 113 -5.12 -1.60 3.73
CA VAL A 113 -5.50 -1.17 2.36
C VAL A 113 -6.99 -1.45 2.08
N VAL A 114 -7.48 -2.65 2.39
CA VAL A 114 -8.87 -3.05 2.18
C VAL A 114 -9.81 -2.16 2.99
N LEU A 115 -9.53 -1.93 4.27
CA LEU A 115 -10.38 -1.08 5.12
C LEU A 115 -10.39 0.37 4.65
N SER A 116 -9.25 0.89 4.17
CA SER A 116 -9.19 2.24 3.59
C SER A 116 -10.01 2.33 2.30
N GLY A 117 -9.95 1.30 1.46
CA GLY A 117 -10.81 1.17 0.28
C GLY A 117 -12.30 1.06 0.65
N LEU A 118 -12.65 0.36 1.72
CA LEU A 118 -14.04 0.27 2.20
C LEU A 118 -14.56 1.62 2.70
N ILE A 119 -13.72 2.41 3.39
CA ILE A 119 -14.09 3.79 3.77
C ILE A 119 -14.32 4.63 2.52
N GLY A 120 -13.44 4.51 1.52
CA GLY A 120 -13.62 5.20 0.24
C GLY A 120 -14.89 4.77 -0.49
N PHE A 121 -15.24 3.49 -0.43
CA PHE A 121 -16.49 2.98 -1.00
C PHE A 121 -17.72 3.56 -0.32
N ILE A 122 -17.69 3.65 1.01
CA ILE A 122 -18.73 4.30 1.78
C ILE A 122 -18.81 5.78 1.36
N ASP A 123 -17.68 6.46 1.25
CA ASP A 123 -17.64 7.87 0.87
C ASP A 123 -18.23 8.15 -0.52
N ASP A 124 -17.88 7.33 -1.51
CA ASP A 124 -18.42 7.42 -2.88
C ASP A 124 -19.96 7.29 -2.92
N ILE A 125 -20.55 6.56 -1.97
CA ILE A 125 -22.02 6.35 -1.91
C ILE A 125 -22.71 7.44 -1.11
N ILE A 126 -22.24 7.73 0.11
CA ILE A 126 -22.97 8.59 1.06
C ILE A 126 -22.36 9.97 1.28
N LYS A 127 -21.21 10.29 0.67
CA LYS A 127 -20.47 11.56 0.79
C LYS A 127 -20.25 11.98 2.24
N LEU A 128 -19.26 11.39 2.90
CA LEU A 128 -18.92 11.72 4.27
C LEU A 128 -18.37 13.14 4.36
N ARG A 129 -18.53 13.75 5.55
CA ARG A 129 -17.80 14.98 5.87
C ARG A 129 -16.31 14.66 6.03
N SER A 130 -15.44 15.57 5.59
CA SER A 130 -13.98 15.38 5.59
C SER A 130 -13.41 14.94 6.95
N ARG A 131 -13.97 15.45 8.06
CA ARG A 131 -13.57 15.03 9.42
C ARG A 131 -13.80 13.53 9.69
N TYR A 132 -14.87 12.94 9.16
CA TYR A 132 -15.16 11.52 9.34
C TYR A 132 -14.25 10.66 8.47
N LYS A 133 -13.98 11.08 7.23
CA LYS A 133 -12.99 10.44 6.36
C LYS A 133 -11.61 10.38 7.04
N LEU A 134 -11.18 11.49 7.65
CA LEU A 134 -9.93 11.56 8.41
C LEU A 134 -9.93 10.65 9.66
N ILE A 135 -10.98 10.68 10.48
CA ILE A 135 -11.07 9.82 11.68
C ILE A 135 -11.07 8.33 11.30
N LEU A 136 -11.80 7.96 10.26
CA LEU A 136 -11.89 6.58 9.80
C LEU A 136 -10.57 6.08 9.21
N THR A 137 -9.85 6.92 8.45
CA THR A 137 -8.52 6.56 7.94
C THR A 137 -7.48 6.44 9.07
N ILE A 138 -7.54 7.28 10.10
CA ILE A 138 -6.75 7.09 11.35
C ILE A 138 -7.05 5.71 11.96
N PHE A 139 -8.33 5.33 12.03
CA PHE A 139 -8.72 4.02 12.56
C PHE A 139 -8.09 2.86 11.77
N THR A 140 -7.99 2.95 10.44
CA THR A 140 -7.32 1.90 9.66
C THR A 140 -5.83 1.75 9.98
N GLY A 141 -5.11 2.86 10.19
CA GLY A 141 -3.70 2.81 10.59
C GLY A 141 -3.49 2.39 12.05
N SER A 142 -4.52 2.49 12.89
CA SER A 142 -4.49 1.92 14.25
C SER A 142 -4.29 0.41 14.28
N LEU A 143 -4.63 -0.30 13.20
CA LEU A 143 -4.34 -1.73 13.08
C LEU A 143 -2.84 -2.00 13.05
N ILE A 144 -2.06 -1.19 12.34
CA ILE A 144 -0.59 -1.31 12.30
C ILE A 144 -0.02 -1.07 13.70
N PHE A 145 -0.49 -0.01 14.37
CA PHE A 145 -0.09 0.30 15.74
C PHE A 145 -0.41 -0.86 16.71
N LEU A 146 -1.65 -1.35 16.72
CA LEU A 146 -2.08 -2.42 17.62
C LEU A 146 -1.33 -3.73 17.34
N ALA A 147 -1.19 -4.10 16.06
CA ALA A 147 -0.45 -5.29 15.67
C ALA A 147 1.02 -5.21 16.10
N ASN A 148 1.64 -4.02 16.02
CA ASN A 148 2.99 -3.82 16.54
C ASN A 148 3.04 -3.87 18.08
N TYR A 149 2.11 -3.19 18.76
CA TYR A 149 2.03 -3.13 20.22
C TYR A 149 1.88 -4.52 20.86
N PHE A 150 1.07 -5.40 20.25
CA PHE A 150 0.91 -6.79 20.71
C PHE A 150 2.02 -7.73 20.21
N GLY A 151 3.00 -7.24 19.45
CA GLY A 151 4.12 -8.02 18.92
C GLY A 151 3.73 -8.99 17.80
N PHE A 152 2.59 -8.75 17.13
CA PHE A 152 2.17 -9.51 15.96
C PHE A 152 3.05 -9.19 14.74
N ILE A 153 3.35 -7.90 14.53
CA ILE A 153 4.32 -7.40 13.55
C ILE A 153 5.38 -6.54 14.23
N ILE A 154 6.45 -6.20 13.53
CA ILE A 154 7.50 -5.30 14.04
C ILE A 154 7.71 -4.17 13.06
N ILE A 155 7.49 -2.94 13.55
CA ILE A 155 7.81 -1.70 12.85
C ILE A 155 9.06 -1.13 13.51
N GLU A 156 10.13 -1.00 12.72
CA GLU A 156 11.39 -0.45 13.21
C GLU A 156 11.36 1.08 13.27
N SER A 157 12.28 1.66 14.03
CA SER A 157 12.45 3.12 14.02
C SER A 157 12.96 3.59 12.66
N PRO A 158 12.51 4.78 12.21
CA PRO A 158 12.90 5.30 10.92
C PRO A 158 14.39 5.58 10.97
N THR A 159 15.04 5.25 9.87
CA THR A 159 16.38 5.76 9.60
C THR A 159 16.23 7.14 8.96
N ILE A 160 17.17 8.06 9.14
CA ILE A 160 17.21 9.36 8.45
C ILE A 160 18.54 9.47 7.67
N PRO A 161 18.57 10.07 6.46
CA PRO A 161 19.83 10.35 5.79
C PRO A 161 20.79 11.13 6.67
N PHE A 162 22.06 10.71 6.69
CA PHE A 162 23.16 11.33 7.44
C PHE A 162 23.07 11.24 8.97
N LEU A 163 21.87 11.10 9.56
CA LEU A 163 21.66 11.00 11.02
C LEU A 163 21.60 9.56 11.54
N GLY A 164 21.39 8.57 10.66
CA GLY A 164 21.29 7.17 11.04
C GLY A 164 19.92 6.80 11.63
N GLN A 165 19.84 5.65 12.30
CA GLN A 165 18.58 5.16 12.86
C GLN A 165 18.18 5.97 14.10
N LEU A 166 16.99 6.54 14.08
CA LEU A 166 16.47 7.26 15.23
C LEU A 166 16.08 6.28 16.35
N ARG A 167 16.16 6.74 17.60
CA ARG A 167 15.71 5.97 18.77
C ARG A 167 14.24 6.24 19.07
N LEU A 168 13.35 6.00 18.10
CA LEU A 168 11.91 6.26 18.19
C LEU A 168 11.09 4.96 18.30
N THR A 169 11.62 3.93 18.96
CA THR A 169 11.03 2.59 18.98
C THR A 169 9.61 2.52 19.54
N VAL A 170 9.27 3.43 20.46
CA VAL A 170 7.91 3.52 21.04
C VAL A 170 7.05 4.55 20.32
N ILE A 171 7.63 5.71 19.98
CA ILE A 171 6.90 6.83 19.39
C ILE A 171 6.50 6.52 17.95
N TYR A 172 7.36 5.83 17.21
CA TYR A 172 7.16 5.64 15.79
C TYR A 172 5.94 4.80 15.42
N PRO A 173 5.69 3.64 16.07
CA PRO A 173 4.45 2.89 15.87
C PRO A 173 3.18 3.68 16.24
N ILE A 174 3.27 4.60 17.21
CA ILE A 174 2.15 5.47 17.61
C ILE A 174 1.78 6.46 16.50
N LEU A 175 2.72 6.79 15.60
CA LEU A 175 2.47 7.66 14.45
C LEU A 175 1.83 6.93 13.26
N ALA A 176 1.85 5.59 13.21
CA ALA A 176 1.28 4.83 12.10
C ALA A 176 -0.18 5.20 11.73
N PRO A 177 -1.11 5.43 12.69
CA PRO A 177 -2.47 5.90 12.40
C PRO A 177 -2.48 7.25 11.66
N ILE A 178 -1.62 8.17 12.09
CA ILE A 178 -1.53 9.51 11.50
C ILE A 178 -0.91 9.43 10.11
N ILE A 179 0.15 8.63 9.94
CA ILE A 179 0.83 8.41 8.66
C ILE A 179 -0.17 7.89 7.63
N VAL A 180 -0.94 6.85 7.95
CA VAL A 180 -1.97 6.31 7.03
C VAL A 180 -2.99 7.38 6.63
N ALA A 181 -3.49 8.16 7.59
CA ALA A 181 -4.45 9.22 7.30
C ALA A 181 -3.88 10.34 6.43
N VAL A 182 -2.61 10.74 6.67
CA VAL A 182 -1.91 11.74 5.86
C VAL A 182 -1.78 11.26 4.42
N PHE A 183 -1.24 10.06 4.20
CA PHE A 183 -1.08 9.53 2.84
C PHE A 183 -2.41 9.35 2.12
N ALA A 184 -3.43 8.81 2.80
CA ALA A 184 -4.77 8.64 2.24
C ALA A 184 -5.35 9.98 1.76
N ASN A 185 -5.23 11.03 2.58
CA ASN A 185 -5.71 12.36 2.20
C ASN A 185 -4.85 13.00 1.10
N THR A 186 -3.53 12.83 1.13
CA THR A 186 -2.67 13.40 0.08
C THR A 186 -2.94 12.78 -1.28
N VAL A 187 -3.01 11.44 -1.39
CA VAL A 187 -3.36 10.79 -2.66
C VAL A 187 -4.73 11.26 -3.15
N ASN A 188 -5.67 11.48 -2.24
CA ASN A 188 -7.00 11.98 -2.60
C ASN A 188 -6.99 13.40 -3.15
N MET A 189 -6.07 14.25 -2.69
CA MET A 189 -5.91 15.62 -3.18
C MET A 189 -5.17 15.70 -4.51
N LEU A 190 -4.30 14.74 -4.83
CA LEU A 190 -3.50 14.69 -6.05
C LEU A 190 -4.26 14.21 -7.30
N GLU A 191 -5.50 13.73 -7.14
CA GLU A 191 -6.29 13.22 -8.26
C GLU A 191 -7.10 14.37 -8.90
N GLY A 192 -6.53 15.01 -9.94
CA GLY A 192 -7.19 16.09 -10.69
C GLY A 192 -7.47 15.75 -12.16
N TYR A 193 -6.56 15.00 -12.81
CA TYR A 193 -6.62 14.70 -14.25
C TYR A 193 -6.60 13.19 -14.57
N ASN A 194 -7.08 12.84 -15.77
CA ASN A 194 -7.17 11.45 -16.25
C ASN A 194 -5.80 10.74 -16.25
N GLY A 195 -5.61 9.80 -15.32
CA GLY A 195 -4.37 9.02 -15.22
C GLY A 195 -3.25 9.71 -14.45
N GLU A 196 -3.51 10.88 -13.85
CA GLU A 196 -2.52 11.62 -13.09
C GLU A 196 -2.14 10.86 -11.82
N GLY A 197 -3.06 10.68 -10.86
CA GLY A 197 -2.70 10.08 -9.58
C GLY A 197 -2.31 8.61 -9.71
N SER A 198 -2.95 7.83 -10.60
CA SER A 198 -2.51 6.46 -10.89
C SER A 198 -1.15 6.40 -11.60
N GLY A 199 -0.86 7.33 -12.51
CA GLY A 199 0.43 7.41 -13.22
C GLY A 199 1.58 7.85 -12.32
N THR A 200 1.41 8.92 -11.56
CA THR A 200 2.40 9.40 -10.58
C THR A 200 2.64 8.37 -9.49
N SER A 201 1.58 7.65 -9.06
CA SER A 201 1.72 6.53 -8.11
C SER A 201 2.59 5.40 -8.67
N ILE A 202 2.44 5.03 -9.95
CA ILE A 202 3.29 4.00 -10.58
C ILE A 202 4.76 4.45 -10.59
N ILE A 203 5.04 5.72 -10.93
CA ILE A 203 6.40 6.26 -10.93
C ILE A 203 7.02 6.21 -9.52
N ALA A 204 6.25 6.63 -8.51
CA ALA A 204 6.67 6.58 -7.12
C ALA A 204 6.92 5.13 -6.65
N LEU A 205 6.04 4.19 -7.01
CA LEU A 205 6.19 2.77 -6.65
C LEU A 205 7.38 2.10 -7.33
N CYS A 206 7.65 2.38 -8.61
CA CYS A 206 8.85 1.90 -9.28
C CYS A 206 10.12 2.40 -8.57
N SER A 207 10.11 3.65 -8.14
CA SER A 207 11.21 4.24 -7.38
C SER A 207 11.37 3.58 -6.00
N LEU A 208 10.27 3.33 -5.30
CA LEU A 208 10.26 2.62 -4.01
C LEU A 208 10.71 1.16 -4.14
N PHE A 209 10.35 0.47 -5.22
CA PHE A 209 10.81 -0.88 -5.52
C PHE A 209 12.34 -0.93 -5.69
N VAL A 210 12.89 -0.02 -6.51
CA VAL A 210 14.35 0.10 -6.69
C VAL A 210 15.03 0.43 -5.35
N CYS A 211 14.46 1.36 -4.58
CA CYS A 211 14.98 1.69 -3.25
C CYS A 211 14.96 0.50 -2.29
N SER A 212 13.90 -0.32 -2.32
CA SER A 212 13.77 -1.52 -1.48
C SER A 212 14.86 -2.55 -1.80
N ILE A 213 15.20 -2.72 -3.08
CA ILE A 213 16.33 -3.58 -3.49
C ILE A 213 17.66 -2.99 -2.97
N ILE A 214 17.91 -1.70 -3.20
CA ILE A 214 19.16 -1.05 -2.80
C ILE A 214 19.36 -1.09 -1.28
N TRP A 215 18.29 -0.98 -0.51
CA TRP A 215 18.34 -1.01 0.96
C TRP A 215 18.01 -2.36 1.55
N ASN A 216 17.92 -3.39 0.71
CA ASN A 216 17.82 -4.77 1.18
C ASN A 216 16.54 -5.01 2.01
N SER A 217 15.45 -4.30 1.72
CA SER A 217 14.15 -4.47 2.40
C SER A 217 13.29 -5.48 1.65
N ALA A 218 13.05 -6.64 2.28
CA ALA A 218 12.21 -7.67 1.68
C ALA A 218 10.74 -7.22 1.64
N GLU A 219 10.22 -6.68 2.74
CA GLU A 219 8.84 -6.17 2.83
C GLU A 219 8.57 -5.09 1.78
N GLY A 220 9.52 -4.17 1.57
CA GLY A 220 9.42 -3.13 0.56
C GLY A 220 9.31 -3.70 -0.86
N VAL A 221 10.12 -4.70 -1.21
CA VAL A 221 10.04 -5.40 -2.50
C VAL A 221 8.69 -6.12 -2.65
N LEU A 222 8.28 -6.89 -1.65
CA LEU A 222 7.04 -7.67 -1.70
C LEU A 222 5.81 -6.77 -1.90
N PHE A 223 5.73 -5.66 -1.14
CA PHE A 223 4.58 -4.76 -1.17
C PHE A 223 4.53 -3.87 -2.39
N THR A 224 5.69 -3.40 -2.88
CA THR A 224 5.74 -2.62 -4.14
C THR A 224 5.38 -3.48 -5.35
N VAL A 225 5.75 -4.77 -5.38
CA VAL A 225 5.37 -5.70 -6.45
C VAL A 225 3.85 -5.87 -6.53
N ILE A 226 3.17 -6.17 -5.43
CA ILE A 226 1.70 -6.32 -5.43
C ILE A 226 0.98 -4.99 -5.73
N ALA A 227 1.57 -3.85 -5.33
CA ALA A 227 1.04 -2.54 -5.64
C ALA A 227 1.11 -2.22 -7.14
N LEU A 228 2.27 -2.43 -7.76
CA LEU A 228 2.46 -2.24 -9.20
C LEU A 228 1.57 -3.19 -10.00
N ALA A 229 1.41 -4.43 -9.52
CA ALA A 229 0.55 -5.44 -10.15
C ALA A 229 -0.88 -4.93 -10.34
N VAL A 230 -1.43 -4.17 -9.39
CA VAL A 230 -2.82 -3.68 -9.46
C VAL A 230 -2.94 -2.28 -10.05
N LEU A 231 -1.95 -1.41 -9.87
CA LEU A 231 -2.02 -0.04 -10.40
C LEU A 231 -1.73 0.06 -11.88
N ILE A 232 -0.81 -0.73 -12.43
CA ILE A 232 -0.52 -0.72 -13.86
C ILE A 232 -1.76 -1.03 -14.71
N PRO A 233 -2.51 -2.13 -14.49
CA PRO A 233 -3.72 -2.40 -15.28
C PRO A 233 -4.82 -1.37 -15.02
N PHE A 234 -4.92 -0.82 -13.80
CA PHE A 234 -5.86 0.25 -13.51
C PHE A 234 -5.55 1.53 -14.32
N TYR A 235 -4.30 1.96 -14.32
CA TYR A 235 -3.82 3.10 -15.11
C TYR A 235 -4.15 2.95 -16.60
N LEU A 236 -4.10 1.73 -17.17
CA LEU A 236 -4.47 1.52 -18.58
C LEU A 236 -5.92 1.89 -18.92
N TYR A 237 -6.84 1.82 -17.95
CA TYR A 237 -8.23 2.25 -18.10
C TYR A 237 -8.49 3.68 -17.59
N ASN A 238 -7.64 4.18 -16.70
CA ASN A 238 -7.77 5.51 -16.10
C ASN A 238 -7.05 6.61 -16.90
N LYS A 239 -5.99 6.27 -17.64
CA LYS A 239 -5.26 7.22 -18.52
C LYS A 239 -6.16 7.85 -19.56
N PHE A 240 -5.78 9.03 -20.03
CA PHE A 240 -6.53 9.76 -21.04
C PHE A 240 -6.71 8.95 -22.35
N PRO A 241 -7.93 8.88 -22.92
CA PRO A 241 -9.22 9.28 -22.33
C PRO A 241 -9.72 8.25 -21.29
N ALA A 242 -10.03 8.72 -20.06
CA ALA A 242 -10.42 7.83 -18.97
C ALA A 242 -11.72 7.07 -19.26
N LYS A 243 -11.72 5.78 -18.91
CA LYS A 243 -12.90 4.89 -18.96
C LYS A 243 -13.47 4.62 -17.57
N ILE A 244 -12.64 4.79 -16.54
CA ILE A 244 -13.00 4.65 -15.13
C ILE A 244 -12.17 5.63 -14.29
N PHE A 245 -12.80 6.26 -13.29
CA PHE A 245 -12.15 7.05 -12.26
C PHE A 245 -11.88 6.20 -11.02
N PRO A 246 -10.82 6.49 -10.25
CA PRO A 246 -10.52 5.73 -9.04
C PRO A 246 -11.62 5.83 -7.99
N GLY A 247 -12.29 6.99 -7.89
CA GLY A 247 -13.14 7.34 -6.75
C GLY A 247 -12.35 7.37 -5.44
N ASP A 248 -13.04 7.62 -4.34
CA ASP A 248 -12.42 7.60 -3.01
C ASP A 248 -11.98 6.19 -2.60
N VAL A 249 -12.61 5.14 -3.15
CA VAL A 249 -12.13 3.76 -3.00
C VAL A 249 -10.66 3.66 -3.43
N GLY A 250 -10.34 4.23 -4.59
CA GLY A 250 -9.01 4.14 -5.19
C GLY A 250 -8.01 5.01 -4.45
N THR A 251 -8.32 6.27 -4.24
CA THR A 251 -7.37 7.22 -3.65
C THR A 251 -7.01 6.85 -2.20
N LEU A 252 -8.00 6.49 -1.37
CA LEU A 252 -7.74 6.12 0.02
C LEU A 252 -7.00 4.78 0.15
N SER A 253 -7.33 3.80 -0.70
CA SER A 253 -6.60 2.52 -0.70
C SER A 253 -5.16 2.68 -1.20
N ILE A 254 -4.92 3.51 -2.22
CA ILE A 254 -3.56 3.83 -2.71
C ILE A 254 -2.75 4.57 -1.65
N GLY A 255 -3.34 5.53 -0.94
CA GLY A 255 -2.63 6.21 0.16
C GLY A 255 -2.28 5.27 1.31
N ALA A 256 -3.21 4.40 1.72
CA ALA A 256 -2.93 3.37 2.71
C ALA A 256 -1.82 2.40 2.25
N LEU A 257 -1.78 2.08 0.97
CA LEU A 257 -0.75 1.27 0.35
C LEU A 257 0.62 1.96 0.45
N PHE A 258 0.72 3.25 0.13
CA PHE A 258 1.97 4.00 0.28
C PHE A 258 2.42 4.08 1.73
N ALA A 259 1.49 4.37 2.65
CA ALA A 259 1.79 4.39 4.08
C ALA A 259 2.31 3.03 4.58
N GLY A 260 1.70 1.94 4.13
CA GLY A 260 2.17 0.59 4.45
C GLY A 260 3.57 0.31 3.91
N ILE A 261 3.82 0.57 2.62
CA ILE A 261 5.15 0.37 2.02
C ILE A 261 6.22 1.19 2.76
N ALA A 262 5.88 2.43 3.12
CA ALA A 262 6.75 3.31 3.90
C ALA A 262 7.06 2.69 5.27
N LEU A 263 6.03 2.37 6.06
CA LEU A 263 6.14 1.86 7.45
C LEU A 263 6.84 0.50 7.57
N PHE A 264 6.47 -0.45 6.70
CA PHE A 264 7.01 -1.82 6.77
C PHE A 264 8.35 -1.95 6.06
N GLY A 265 8.57 -1.22 4.96
CA GLY A 265 9.83 -1.25 4.24
C GLY A 265 10.91 -0.36 4.87
N SER A 266 10.57 0.42 5.90
CA SER A 266 11.41 1.48 6.49
C SER A 266 12.00 2.42 5.42
N LEU A 267 11.17 2.77 4.44
CA LEU A 267 11.56 3.57 3.28
C LEU A 267 11.31 5.07 3.49
N GLU A 268 10.92 5.50 4.69
CA GLU A 268 10.33 6.82 4.95
C GLU A 268 11.35 7.95 4.92
N ALA A 269 12.58 7.66 5.34
CA ALA A 269 13.70 8.60 5.30
C ALA A 269 15.02 7.85 5.12
N ALA A 270 15.17 7.14 4.01
CA ALA A 270 16.32 6.26 3.91
C ALA A 270 17.69 6.96 4.00
N PRO A 271 18.69 6.29 4.61
CA PRO A 271 19.94 6.88 5.09
C PRO A 271 20.87 7.54 4.05
N LYS A 272 20.52 7.53 2.76
CA LYS A 272 21.40 8.01 1.67
C LYS A 272 20.70 8.94 0.66
N GLY A 273 19.73 9.72 1.11
CA GLY A 273 19.23 10.91 0.39
C GLY A 273 18.35 10.64 -0.84
N ILE A 274 18.22 9.40 -1.31
CA ILE A 274 17.49 9.09 -2.55
C ILE A 274 16.03 8.72 -2.33
N GLY A 275 15.63 7.86 -1.38
CA GLY A 275 14.20 7.47 -1.35
C GLY A 275 13.29 8.27 -0.41
N ALA A 276 13.79 9.32 0.24
CA ALA A 276 12.92 10.43 0.61
C ALA A 276 12.40 11.16 -0.64
N VAL A 277 13.14 11.11 -1.76
CA VAL A 277 12.81 11.85 -2.99
C VAL A 277 11.56 11.34 -3.70
N PRO A 278 11.26 10.04 -3.86
CA PRO A 278 10.00 9.58 -4.44
C PRO A 278 8.78 9.93 -3.60
N LEU A 279 8.88 9.80 -2.27
CA LEU A 279 7.80 10.15 -1.33
C LEU A 279 7.59 11.67 -1.30
N LEU A 280 8.68 12.45 -1.24
CA LEU A 280 8.64 13.92 -1.28
C LEU A 280 8.29 14.47 -2.67
N LEU A 281 8.66 13.81 -3.77
CA LEU A 281 8.21 14.15 -5.12
C LEU A 281 6.73 13.89 -5.24
N PHE A 282 6.24 12.74 -4.74
CA PHE A 282 4.81 12.46 -4.68
C PHE A 282 4.05 13.52 -3.88
N LEU A 283 4.62 14.03 -2.77
CA LEU A 283 4.05 15.12 -1.97
C LEU A 283 4.31 16.54 -2.52
N ARG A 284 5.10 16.70 -3.60
CA ARG A 284 5.54 18.01 -4.14
C ARG A 284 5.13 18.23 -5.60
N LEU A 285 4.30 17.35 -6.18
CA LEU A 285 3.88 17.45 -7.58
C LEU A 285 2.71 18.44 -7.82
N ASP A 286 2.50 19.41 -6.92
CA ASP A 286 1.56 20.53 -7.10
C ASP A 286 2.29 21.88 -7.09
#